data_AF-A0A7V5LYZ0-F1
#
_entry.id   AF-A0A7V5LYZ0-F1
#
_cell.length_a   1.000
_cell.length_b   1.000
_cell.length_c   1.000
_cell.angle_alpha   90.00
_cell.angle_beta   90.00
_cell.angle_gamma   90.00
#
_symmetry.space_group_name_H-M   'P 1'
#
loop_
_entity.id
_entity.type
_entity.pdbx_description
1 polymer ?
#
loop_
_entity_poly.entity_id
_entity_poly.type
_entity_poly.pdbx_seq_one_letter_code
_entity_poly.pdbx_strand_id
1 'polypeptide(L)'
;MSNPYEPIKAEILEVITETPQIKTFVLKPEKDFGFEAGQFIQLTVPGVGEGPFTPSSSPYEKEKLEVTIMRVGKITSSLHTKKKGDFVGIRGPYGNKYPIEEWKG
;
A
#
# COMPACT_ATOMS: atom_id res chain seq x y z
N MET A 1 -16.68 13.73 -9.68
CA MET A 1 -16.80 12.51 -8.84
C MET A 1 -15.62 11.61 -9.20
N SER A 2 -14.89 11.09 -8.21
CA SER A 2 -13.76 10.19 -8.42
C SER A 2 -14.27 8.76 -8.67
N ASN A 3 -13.72 8.05 -9.66
CA ASN A 3 -14.09 6.66 -9.95
C ASN A 3 -13.41 5.72 -8.93
N PRO A 4 -14.16 5.00 -8.06
CA PRO A 4 -13.57 4.15 -7.02
C PRO A 4 -12.85 2.91 -7.58
N TYR A 5 -13.06 2.57 -8.85
CA TYR A 5 -12.40 1.45 -9.51
C TYR A 5 -11.10 1.85 -10.22
N GLU A 6 -10.87 3.15 -10.40
CA GLU A 6 -9.67 3.68 -11.05
C GLU A 6 -8.51 3.68 -10.05
N PRO A 7 -7.41 2.95 -10.33
CA PRO A 7 -6.22 2.97 -9.47
C PRO A 7 -5.55 4.34 -9.48
N ILE A 8 -5.23 4.86 -8.29
CA ILE A 8 -4.34 6.00 -8.12
C ILE A 8 -2.92 5.49 -8.35
N LYS A 9 -2.23 6.05 -9.34
CA LYS A 9 -0.83 5.71 -9.59
C LYS A 9 0.03 6.19 -8.41
N ALA A 10 0.95 5.35 -7.98
CA ALA A 10 1.87 5.63 -6.89
C ALA A 10 3.30 5.24 -7.27
N GLU A 11 4.24 6.15 -7.01
CA GLU A 11 5.67 5.93 -7.22
C GLU A 11 6.27 5.17 -6.04
N ILE A 12 7.14 4.21 -6.33
CA ILE A 12 7.98 3.57 -5.32
C ILE A 12 9.18 4.49 -5.03
N LEU A 13 9.14 5.20 -3.91
CA LEU A 13 10.23 6.07 -3.48
C LEU A 13 11.44 5.30 -2.96
N GLU A 14 11.18 4.16 -2.33
CA GLU A 14 12.20 3.32 -1.70
C GLU A 14 11.71 1.87 -1.58
N VAL A 15 12.66 0.93 -1.62
CA VAL A 15 12.42 -0.49 -1.35
C VAL A 15 13.42 -0.93 -0.28
N ILE A 16 12.91 -1.16 0.93
CA ILE A 16 13.69 -1.59 2.08
C ILE A 16 13.65 -3.12 2.12
N THR A 17 14.80 -3.77 2.20
CA THR A 17 14.88 -5.23 2.34
C THR A 17 14.95 -5.57 3.82
N GLU A 18 13.84 -6.04 4.39
CA GLU A 18 13.76 -6.46 5.79
C GLU A 18 14.42 -7.82 5.99
N THR A 19 14.13 -8.76 5.08
CA THR A 19 14.69 -10.10 5.03
C THR A 19 14.76 -10.58 3.57
N PRO A 20 15.40 -11.72 3.25
CA PRO A 20 15.39 -12.27 1.90
C PRO A 20 13.99 -12.51 1.31
N GLN A 21 12.93 -12.63 2.14
CA GLN A 21 11.56 -12.88 1.70
C GLN A 21 10.60 -11.72 1.97
N ILE A 22 11.02 -10.66 2.67
CA ILE A 22 10.16 -9.55 3.08
C ILE A 22 10.79 -8.22 2.65
N LYS A 23 10.00 -7.39 1.98
CA LYS A 23 10.39 -6.04 1.60
C LYS A 23 9.32 -5.04 2.03
N THR A 24 9.75 -3.86 2.45
CA THR A 24 8.87 -2.71 2.67
C THR A 24 8.99 -1.76 1.48
N PHE A 25 7.85 -1.39 0.90
CA PHE A 25 7.77 -0.42 -0.19
C PHE A 25 7.27 0.90 0.36
N VAL A 26 8.05 1.97 0.15
CA VAL A 26 7.64 3.34 0.47
C VAL A 26 6.99 3.92 -0.79
N LEU A 27 5.70 4.22 -0.71
CA LEU A 27 4.87 4.61 -1.85
C LEU A 27 4.43 6.07 -1.72
N LYS A 28 4.53 6.82 -2.82
CA LYS A 28 3.98 8.17 -2.96
C LYS A 28 2.85 8.18 -3.99
N PRO A 29 1.58 8.25 -3.56
CA PRO A 29 0.44 8.42 -4.45
C PRO A 29 0.51 9.76 -5.22
N GLU A 30 0.05 9.78 -6.47
CA GLU A 30 -0.03 11.02 -7.27
C GLU A 30 -1.12 11.98 -6.79
N LYS A 31 -2.08 11.49 -6.00
CA LYS A 31 -3.20 12.24 -5.41
C LYS A 31 -3.22 11.99 -3.91
N ASP A 32 -3.71 12.96 -3.13
CA ASP A 32 -3.89 12.80 -1.68
C ASP A 32 -4.65 11.51 -1.37
N PHE A 33 -4.03 10.68 -0.53
CA PHE A 33 -4.56 9.39 -0.14
C PHE A 33 -4.38 9.20 1.36
N GLY A 34 -5.49 9.01 2.07
CA GLY A 34 -5.48 8.74 3.51
C GLY A 34 -6.09 7.37 3.80
N PHE A 35 -5.67 6.78 4.92
CA PHE A 35 -6.29 5.59 5.50
C PHE A 35 -6.40 5.77 7.02
N GLU A 36 -7.26 4.98 7.64
CA GLU A 36 -7.34 4.84 9.10
C GLU A 36 -6.79 3.46 9.53
N ALA A 37 -6.27 3.38 10.76
CA ALA A 37 -5.78 2.12 11.30
C ALA A 37 -6.89 1.05 11.29
N GLY A 38 -6.57 -0.15 10.80
CA GLY A 38 -7.52 -1.25 10.58
C GLY A 38 -7.98 -1.40 9.13
N GLN A 39 -7.77 -0.39 8.29
CA GLN A 39 -8.07 -0.46 6.86
C GLN A 39 -6.96 -1.09 6.03
N PHE A 40 -7.30 -1.51 4.81
CA PHE A 40 -6.37 -2.04 3.82
C PHE A 40 -6.54 -1.34 2.46
N ILE A 41 -5.57 -1.52 1.57
CA ILE A 41 -5.59 -1.03 0.18
C ILE A 41 -5.52 -2.20 -0.79
N GLN A 42 -6.00 -2.00 -2.02
CA GLN A 42 -5.68 -2.90 -3.14
C GLN A 42 -4.45 -2.35 -3.85
N LEU A 43 -3.37 -3.13 -3.88
CA LEU A 43 -2.15 -2.78 -4.60
C LEU A 43 -2.14 -3.49 -5.95
N THR A 44 -2.17 -2.70 -7.03
CA THR A 44 -2.17 -3.16 -8.41
C THR A 44 -0.76 -3.17 -8.97
N VAL A 45 -0.37 -4.30 -9.56
CA VAL A 45 0.81 -4.43 -10.42
C VAL A 45 0.32 -4.46 -11.88
N PRO A 46 0.59 -3.41 -12.68
CA PRO A 46 0.12 -3.35 -14.07
C PRO A 46 0.50 -4.58 -14.88
N GLY A 47 -0.48 -5.19 -15.55
CA GLY A 47 -0.30 -6.40 -16.36
C GLY A 47 -0.20 -7.72 -15.58
N VAL A 48 -0.22 -7.69 -14.24
CA VAL A 48 -0.09 -8.91 -13.42
C VAL A 48 -1.35 -9.20 -12.62
N GLY A 49 -1.92 -8.19 -11.96
CA GLY A 49 -3.09 -8.31 -11.10
C GLY A 49 -3.00 -7.39 -9.89
N GLU A 50 -3.85 -7.65 -8.89
CA GLU A 50 -3.92 -6.85 -7.67
C GLU A 50 -4.21 -7.73 -6.45
N GLY A 51 -3.83 -7.25 -5.27
CA GLY A 51 -4.13 -7.92 -4.01
C GLY A 51 -4.28 -6.95 -2.84
N PRO A 52 -4.97 -7.36 -1.77
CA PRO A 52 -5.16 -6.54 -0.59
C PRO A 52 -3.90 -6.52 0.28
N PHE A 53 -3.51 -5.33 0.75
CA PHE A 53 -2.40 -5.14 1.68
C PHE A 53 -2.75 -4.04 2.70
N THR A 54 -2.35 -4.25 3.95
CA THR A 54 -2.51 -3.26 5.01
C THR A 54 -1.33 -2.29 4.99
N PRO A 55 -1.56 -0.96 4.92
CA PRO A 55 -0.48 0.00 5.13
C PRO A 55 0.20 -0.21 6.49
N SER A 56 1.52 -0.29 6.50
CA SER A 56 2.34 -0.52 7.70
C SER A 56 2.85 0.79 8.33
N SER A 57 2.67 1.93 7.66
CA SER A 57 3.02 3.26 8.17
C SER A 57 1.94 3.85 9.08
N SER A 58 2.27 4.99 9.71
CA SER A 58 1.29 5.78 10.47
C SER A 58 0.20 6.38 9.55
N PRO A 59 -1.09 6.31 9.92
CA PRO A 59 -2.17 7.00 9.18
C PRO A 59 -2.10 8.53 9.29
N TYR A 60 -1.26 9.06 10.18
CA TYR A 60 -1.01 10.49 10.33
C TYR A 60 0.03 11.02 9.32
N GLU A 61 0.82 10.14 8.71
CA GLU A 61 1.66 10.50 7.56
C GLU A 61 0.77 10.61 6.32
N LYS A 62 0.89 11.72 5.59
CA LYS A 62 0.01 12.06 4.45
C LYS A 62 0.75 12.11 3.13
N GLU A 63 2.08 12.25 3.15
CA GLU A 63 2.87 12.36 1.91
C GLU A 63 3.21 11.01 1.30
N LYS A 64 3.26 9.97 2.14
CA LYS A 64 3.65 8.63 1.76
C LYS A 64 2.93 7.58 2.61
N LEU A 65 2.87 6.37 2.09
CA LEU A 65 2.50 5.21 2.89
C LEU A 65 3.51 4.09 2.67
N GLU A 66 3.62 3.21 3.66
CA GLU A 66 4.48 2.04 3.59
C GLU A 66 3.64 0.78 3.51
N VAL A 67 4.13 -0.20 2.76
CA VAL A 67 3.51 -1.53 2.68
C VAL A 67 4.60 -2.58 2.79
N THR A 68 4.56 -3.38 3.85
CA THR A 68 5.49 -4.50 4.08
C THR A 68 4.91 -5.79 3.51
N ILE A 69 5.65 -6.42 2.60
CA ILE A 69 5.14 -7.51 1.76
C ILE A 69 6.09 -8.72 1.79
N MET A 70 5.54 -9.86 2.21
CA MET A 70 6.19 -11.16 2.10
C MET A 70 6.00 -11.77 0.71
N ARG A 71 7.04 -12.37 0.14
CA ARG A 71 7.01 -13.04 -1.17
C ARG A 71 6.44 -14.45 -1.06
N VAL A 72 5.16 -14.60 -1.43
CA VAL A 72 4.42 -15.87 -1.30
C VAL A 72 3.66 -16.31 -2.56
N GLY A 73 3.39 -15.41 -3.50
CA GLY A 73 2.55 -15.70 -4.67
C GLY A 73 2.91 -14.88 -5.90
N LYS A 74 2.09 -14.97 -6.95
CA LYS A 74 2.35 -14.31 -8.25
C LYS A 74 2.50 -12.79 -8.11
N ILE A 75 1.55 -12.13 -7.44
CA ILE A 75 1.55 -10.67 -7.27
C ILE A 75 2.72 -10.23 -6.40
N THR A 76 2.92 -10.87 -5.24
CA THR A 76 4.00 -10.50 -4.32
C THR A 76 5.38 -10.80 -4.88
N SER A 77 5.54 -11.88 -5.67
CA SER A 77 6.77 -12.14 -6.42
C SER A 77 7.05 -11.07 -7.47
N SER A 78 6.02 -10.59 -8.18
CA SER A 78 6.19 -9.48 -9.13
C SER A 78 6.47 -8.14 -8.45
N LEU A 79 5.95 -7.89 -7.25
CA LEU A 79 6.29 -6.71 -6.46
C LEU A 79 7.75 -6.77 -6.03
N HIS A 80 8.24 -7.94 -5.63
CA HIS A 80 9.62 -8.14 -5.19
C HIS A 80 10.69 -7.89 -6.27
N THR A 81 10.30 -7.82 -7.56
CA THR A 81 11.19 -7.42 -8.66
C THR A 81 11.18 -5.91 -8.94
N LYS A 82 10.24 -5.16 -8.34
CA LYS A 82 10.17 -3.70 -8.48
C LYS A 82 11.30 -3.01 -7.71
N LYS A 83 11.66 -1.83 -8.20
CA LYS A 83 12.71 -0.97 -7.65
C LYS A 83 12.21 0.47 -7.50
N LYS A 84 13.01 1.29 -6.83
CA LYS A 84 12.80 2.74 -6.74
C LYS A 84 12.56 3.34 -8.13
N GLY A 85 11.58 4.23 -8.24
CA GLY A 85 11.16 4.90 -9.48
C GLY A 85 10.16 4.10 -10.33
N ASP A 86 9.91 2.83 -10.01
CA ASP A 86 8.81 2.09 -10.63
C ASP A 86 7.45 2.55 -10.06
N PHE A 87 6.36 2.18 -10.76
CA PHE A 87 5.00 2.53 -10.37
C PHE A 87 4.13 1.31 -10.06
N VAL A 88 3.18 1.52 -9.14
CA VAL A 88 2.09 0.63 -8.78
C VAL A 88 0.77 1.42 -8.77
N GLY A 89 -0.37 0.72 -8.74
CA GLY A 89 -1.67 1.34 -8.53
C GLY A 89 -2.16 1.09 -7.10
N ILE A 90 -2.84 2.08 -6.52
CA ILE A 90 -3.47 2.00 -5.19
C ILE A 90 -4.97 2.25 -5.34
N ARG A 91 -5.78 1.42 -4.70
CA ARG A 91 -7.22 1.68 -4.51
C ARG A 91 -7.61 1.48 -3.05
N GLY A 92 -8.69 2.15 -2.66
CA GLY A 92 -9.23 2.15 -1.29
C GLY A 92 -9.21 3.56 -0.70
N PRO A 93 -9.02 3.68 0.63
CA PRO A 93 -8.89 2.58 1.59
C PRO A 93 -10.19 1.76 1.68
N TYR A 94 -10.08 0.49 2.06
CA TYR A 94 -11.20 -0.44 2.26
C TYR A 94 -11.16 -1.02 3.68
N GLY A 95 -12.28 -1.62 4.10
CA GLY A 95 -12.42 -2.19 5.44
C GLY A 95 -12.78 -1.15 6.50
N ASN A 96 -13.00 -1.65 7.72
CA ASN A 96 -13.41 -0.85 8.87
C ASN A 96 -12.18 -0.38 9.65
N LYS A 97 -12.26 0.84 10.17
CA LYS A 97 -11.27 1.34 11.12
C LYS A 97 -11.41 0.67 12.49
N TYR A 98 -10.34 0.69 13.27
CA TYR A 98 -10.41 0.35 14.69
C TYR A 98 -11.18 1.44 15.48
N PRO A 99 -11.99 1.06 16.47
CA PRO A 99 -12.72 2.00 17.33
C PRO A 99 -11.80 2.60 18.41
N ILE A 100 -10.70 3.25 17.98
CA ILE A 100 -9.65 3.77 18.88
C ILE A 100 -10.21 4.78 19.88
N GLU A 101 -11.24 5.53 19.49
CA GLU A 101 -11.92 6.50 20.36
C GLU A 101 -12.58 5.85 21.59
N GLU A 102 -13.00 4.58 21.48
CA GLU A 102 -13.60 3.82 22.57
C GLU A 102 -12.55 3.21 23.52
N TRP A 103 -11.27 3.24 23.14
CA TRP A 103 -10.15 2.65 23.90
C TRP A 103 -9.39 3.67 24.74
N LYS A 104 -9.97 4.86 24.95
CA LYS A 104 -9.45 5.85 25.89
C LYS A 104 -9.63 5.32 27.30
N GLY A 105 -8.52 4.94 27.94
CA GLY A 105 -8.47 4.45 29.32
C GLY A 105 -8.87 5.51 30.34
#